data_AF-A0AAV6KKR6-F1
#
_entry.id   AF-A0AAV6KKR6-F1
#
_cell.length_a   1.000
_cell.length_b   1.000
_cell.length_c   1.000
_cell.angle_alpha   90.00
_cell.angle_beta   90.00
_cell.angle_gamma   90.00
#
_symmetry.space_group_name_H-M   'P 1'
#
loop_
_entity.id
_entity.type
_entity.pdbx_description
1 polymer ?
#
loop_
_entity_poly.entity_id
_entity_poly.type
_entity_poly.pdbx_seq_one_letter_code
_entity_poly.pdbx_strand_id
1 'polypeptide(L)'
;MLIINQLLDIYEVRKLELVPFNNYAHRLIAWLGDVTLEHVPREENRQADALAKLALPDQETHVPLCRSWVIPPIFDEEDNSEREVNVVSVLEINIEDWCQPFIDYMQHGKLPDEGLTHEDNARLRLEELEALDKKRLEAQQRLECYQARMSKSFIKKVRLRSFQKGHLVLTVRRPINTTHKISGKFISKRDGPYVVQEVYSSGAYKLVAEDGLRVGPINGKFLKCYYP
;
A
#
# COMPACT_ATOMS: atom_id res chain seq x y z
N MET A 1 0.99 -2.71 25.22
CA MET A 1 2.38 -3.06 25.58
C MET A 1 3.15 -3.88 24.54
N LEU A 2 2.50 -4.74 23.73
CA LEU A 2 3.17 -5.61 22.75
C LEU A 2 4.18 -4.90 21.84
N ILE A 3 3.80 -3.78 21.23
CA ILE A 3 4.66 -3.06 20.27
C ILE A 3 5.89 -2.47 20.96
N ILE A 4 5.73 -1.88 22.15
CA ILE A 4 6.85 -1.34 22.93
C ILE A 4 7.86 -2.46 23.25
N ASN A 5 7.37 -3.61 23.72
CA ASN A 5 8.24 -4.75 24.04
C ASN A 5 8.92 -5.35 22.80
N GLN A 6 8.31 -5.21 21.62
CA GLN A 6 8.92 -5.62 20.36
C GLN A 6 10.02 -4.65 19.88
N LEU A 7 9.91 -3.37 20.20
CA LEU A 7 10.92 -2.35 19.85
C LEU A 7 12.06 -2.27 20.87
N LEU A 8 11.85 -2.80 22.08
CA LEU A 8 12.88 -2.95 23.11
C LEU A 8 13.60 -4.32 23.01
N ASP A 9 13.36 -5.09 21.95
CA ASP A 9 13.91 -6.44 21.74
C ASP A 9 13.59 -7.45 22.86
N ILE A 10 12.58 -7.17 23.68
CA ILE A 10 12.11 -8.07 24.73
C ILE A 10 11.29 -9.20 24.11
N TYR A 11 10.53 -8.90 23.05
CA TYR A 11 9.67 -9.85 22.33
C TYR A 11 9.96 -9.89 20.83
N GLU A 12 9.94 -11.09 20.24
CA GLU A 12 10.09 -11.27 18.80
C GLU A 12 8.81 -10.94 18.01
N VAL A 13 9.00 -10.36 16.82
CA VAL A 13 7.91 -10.12 15.85
C VAL A 13 7.67 -11.37 14.99
N ARG A 14 6.73 -12.22 15.40
CA ARG A 14 6.41 -13.48 14.67
C ARG A 14 5.62 -13.29 13.38
N LYS A 15 4.90 -12.18 13.23
CA LYS A 15 4.11 -11.90 12.03
C LYS A 15 5.03 -11.29 10.98
N LEU A 16 5.26 -12.01 9.89
CA LEU A 16 6.13 -11.59 8.79
C LEU A 16 5.74 -10.22 8.20
N GLU A 17 4.45 -9.88 8.21
CA GLU A 17 3.95 -8.58 7.73
C GLU A 17 4.37 -7.40 8.60
N LEU A 18 4.70 -7.64 9.88
CA LEU A 18 5.11 -6.59 10.83
C LEU A 18 6.62 -6.43 10.93
N VAL A 19 7.40 -7.38 10.40
CA VAL A 19 8.87 -7.35 10.43
C VAL A 19 9.43 -6.08 9.75
N PRO A 20 8.96 -5.67 8.55
CA PRO A 20 9.48 -4.46 7.91
C PRO A 20 9.24 -3.20 8.76
N PHE A 21 8.07 -3.09 9.39
CA PHE A 21 7.71 -1.94 10.23
C PHE A 21 8.57 -1.87 11.50
N ASN A 22 8.85 -3.02 12.11
CA ASN A 22 9.71 -3.09 13.28
C ASN A 22 11.15 -2.71 12.94
N ASN A 23 11.73 -3.26 11.86
CA ASN A 23 13.07 -2.91 11.39
C ASN A 23 13.20 -1.39 11.12
N TYR A 24 12.19 -0.80 10.48
CA TYR A 24 12.18 0.64 10.21
C TYR A 24 12.10 1.48 11.49
N ALA A 25 11.27 1.09 12.46
CA ALA A 25 11.20 1.76 13.74
C ALA A 25 12.54 1.70 14.50
N HIS A 26 13.27 0.58 14.44
CA HIS A 26 14.64 0.49 14.98
C HIS A 26 15.62 1.45 14.28
N ARG A 27 15.55 1.59 12.95
CA ARG A 27 16.35 2.57 12.22
C ARG A 27 16.05 4.00 12.67
N LEU A 28 14.79 4.35 12.86
CA LEU A 28 14.39 5.68 13.35
C LEU A 28 14.86 5.93 14.77
N ILE A 29 14.73 4.94 15.66
CA ILE A 29 15.22 5.04 17.04
C ILE A 29 16.73 5.29 17.03
N ALA A 30 17.49 4.53 16.23
CA ALA A 30 18.93 4.72 16.09
C ALA A 30 19.29 6.09 15.51
N TRP A 31 18.51 6.60 14.56
CA TRP A 31 18.73 7.91 13.93
C TRP A 31 18.44 9.08 14.88
N LEU A 32 17.39 8.97 15.69
CA LEU A 32 17.00 9.99 16.67
C LEU A 32 17.91 10.00 17.91
N GLY A 33 18.66 8.92 18.14
CA GLY A 33 19.57 8.77 19.27
C GLY A 33 18.82 8.33 20.53
N ASP A 34 18.80 9.18 21.55
CA ASP A 34 18.22 8.85 22.85
C ASP A 34 16.69 8.93 22.84
N VAL A 35 16.03 7.81 22.56
CA VAL A 35 14.57 7.67 22.54
C VAL A 35 14.10 6.83 23.74
N THR A 36 13.07 7.33 24.43
CA THR A 36 12.37 6.59 25.49
C THR A 36 10.99 6.15 25.00
N LEU A 37 10.62 4.91 25.28
CA LEU A 37 9.33 4.33 24.89
C LEU A 37 8.53 4.00 26.15
N GLU A 38 7.46 4.75 26.39
CA GLU A 38 6.59 4.56 27.55
C GLU A 38 5.19 4.12 27.13
N HIS A 39 4.56 3.30 27.99
CA HIS A 39 3.20 2.85 27.77
C HIS A 39 2.20 3.85 28.36
N VAL A 40 1.47 4.55 27.49
CA VAL A 40 0.37 5.43 27.88
C VAL A 40 -0.97 4.67 27.80
N PRO A 41 -1.80 4.66 28.86
CA PRO A 41 -3.14 4.08 28.83
C PRO A 41 -4.00 4.68 27.72
N ARG A 42 -4.93 3.88 27.17
CA ARG A 42 -5.76 4.30 26.04
C ARG A 42 -6.64 5.53 26.36
N GLU A 43 -7.04 5.68 27.62
CA GLU A 43 -7.84 6.80 28.11
C GLU A 43 -7.09 8.15 28.04
N GLU A 44 -5.76 8.11 28.12
CA GLU A 44 -4.89 9.27 28.05
C GLU A 44 -4.40 9.54 26.61
N ASN A 45 -4.30 8.50 25.79
CA ASN A 45 -3.93 8.63 24.36
C ASN A 45 -5.13 8.94 23.42
N ARG A 46 -6.12 9.69 23.91
CA ARG A 46 -7.36 9.98 23.17
C ARG A 46 -7.13 10.77 21.89
N GLN A 47 -6.14 11.67 21.87
CA GLN A 47 -5.86 12.51 20.72
C GLN A 47 -5.32 11.71 19.53
N ALA A 48 -4.33 10.83 19.74
CA ALA A 48 -3.81 9.99 18.68
C ALA A 48 -4.86 8.99 18.18
N ASP A 49 -5.68 8.42 19.08
CA ASP A 49 -6.79 7.52 18.70
C ASP A 49 -7.86 8.26 17.86
N ALA A 50 -8.15 9.53 18.18
CA ALA A 50 -9.05 10.37 17.38
C ALA A 50 -8.48 10.66 15.99
N LEU A 51 -7.20 11.04 15.88
CA LEU A 51 -6.54 11.28 14.61
C LEU A 51 -6.49 10.02 13.72
N ALA A 52 -6.16 8.87 14.31
CA ALA A 52 -6.14 7.60 13.59
C ALA A 52 -7.53 7.21 13.05
N LYS A 53 -8.59 7.50 13.80
CA LYS A 53 -9.97 7.28 13.36
C LYS A 53 -10.39 8.22 12.23
N LEU A 54 -10.01 9.50 12.30
CA LEU A 54 -10.29 10.49 11.25
C LEU A 54 -9.59 10.16 9.94
N ALA A 55 -8.42 9.51 9.99
CA ALA A 55 -7.69 9.06 8.81
C ALA A 55 -8.30 7.83 8.11
N LEU A 56 -9.33 7.20 8.70
CA LEU A 56 -10.02 6.09 8.06
C LEU A 56 -11.00 6.62 6.99
N PRO A 57 -11.02 6.02 5.79
CA PRO A 57 -11.78 6.52 4.64
C PRO A 57 -13.32 6.40 4.76
N ASP A 58 -13.83 5.88 5.88
CA ASP A 58 -15.23 5.45 6.05
C ASP A 58 -16.03 6.35 7.01
N GLN A 59 -15.42 7.40 7.58
CA GLN A 59 -16.16 8.37 8.41
C GLN A 59 -16.55 9.59 7.55
N GLU A 60 -17.85 9.74 7.28
CA GLU A 60 -18.46 11.00 6.81
C GLU A 60 -18.23 12.09 7.87
N THR A 61 -17.04 12.67 7.88
CA THR A 61 -16.73 13.84 8.69
C THR A 61 -16.81 15.07 7.82
N HIS A 62 -17.65 16.01 8.23
CA HIS A 62 -17.91 17.29 7.57
C HIS A 62 -16.73 18.28 7.74
N VAL A 63 -15.51 17.76 7.87
CA VAL A 63 -14.27 18.52 7.99
C VAL A 63 -13.62 18.53 6.60
N PRO A 64 -13.49 19.70 5.94
CA PRO A 64 -12.83 19.76 4.65
C PRO A 64 -11.35 19.41 4.84
N LEU A 65 -10.98 18.19 4.45
CA LEU A 65 -9.61 17.72 4.49
C LEU A 65 -8.84 18.38 3.34
N CYS A 66 -8.15 19.49 3.62
CA CYS A 66 -7.53 20.30 2.57
C CYS A 66 -6.47 19.53 1.75
N ARG A 67 -5.78 18.54 2.34
CA ARG A 67 -4.81 17.66 1.65
C ARG A 67 -4.69 16.32 2.37
N SER A 68 -4.78 15.23 1.62
CA SER A 68 -4.42 13.87 2.06
C SER A 68 -3.09 13.50 1.41
N TRP A 69 -2.04 13.30 2.20
CA TRP A 69 -0.77 12.78 1.72
C TRP A 69 -0.69 11.30 2.04
N VAL A 70 -0.65 10.45 1.02
CA VAL A 70 -0.30 9.05 1.19
C VAL A 70 1.22 8.97 1.17
N ILE A 71 1.83 8.79 2.35
CA ILE A 71 3.27 8.52 2.43
C ILE A 71 3.49 7.13 1.81
N PRO A 72 4.30 7.01 0.74
CA PRO A 72 4.65 5.70 0.17
C PRO A 72 5.24 4.81 1.27
N PRO A 73 4.99 3.49 1.26
CA PRO A 73 5.65 2.59 2.20
C PRO A 73 7.17 2.77 2.06
N ILE A 74 7.83 3.29 3.10
CA ILE A 74 9.27 3.61 3.12
C ILE A 74 10.12 2.32 3.28
N PHE A 75 9.56 1.16 2.95
CA PHE A 75 10.35 -0.07 2.95
C PHE A 75 11.25 -0.02 1.73
N ASP A 76 12.48 0.44 1.95
CA ASP A 76 13.60 0.19 1.06
C ASP A 76 13.55 -1.30 0.70
N GLU A 77 13.43 -1.61 -0.59
CA GLU A 77 13.52 -2.98 -1.13
C GLU A 77 14.95 -3.53 -1.01
N GLU A 78 15.61 -3.37 0.13
CA GLU A 78 17.01 -3.76 0.34
C GLU A 78 17.17 -5.22 0.78
N ASP A 79 16.10 -5.92 1.17
CA ASP A 79 16.19 -7.33 1.62
C ASP A 79 15.58 -8.34 0.63
N ASN A 80 15.87 -8.17 -0.67
CA ASN A 80 15.78 -9.30 -1.59
C ASN A 80 17.00 -9.32 -2.52
N SER A 81 17.96 -10.15 -2.13
CA SER A 81 19.22 -10.42 -2.81
C SER A 81 19.07 -10.62 -4.32
N GLU A 82 20.04 -10.03 -5.05
CA GLU A 82 20.41 -10.22 -6.45
C GLU A 82 19.76 -9.30 -7.51
N ARG A 83 20.52 -8.24 -7.81
CA ARG A 83 20.96 -7.74 -9.14
C ARG A 83 20.45 -6.37 -9.58
N GLU A 84 21.46 -5.63 -10.04
CA GLU A 84 21.47 -4.38 -10.79
C GLU A 84 21.02 -3.14 -10.04
N VAL A 85 22.03 -2.60 -9.35
CA VAL A 85 22.33 -1.17 -9.21
C VAL A 85 21.63 -0.36 -10.31
N ASN A 86 20.42 0.09 -10.01
CA ASN A 86 19.89 1.28 -10.63
C ASN A 86 19.97 2.32 -9.53
N VAL A 87 21.12 3.00 -9.49
CA VAL A 87 21.32 4.21 -8.70
C VAL A 87 20.12 5.09 -8.99
N VAL A 88 19.18 5.16 -8.05
CA VAL A 88 18.27 6.29 -8.00
C VAL A 88 19.19 7.43 -7.61
N SER A 89 19.77 8.06 -8.62
CA SER A 89 20.33 9.38 -8.44
C SER A 89 19.13 10.20 -7.97
N VAL A 90 19.06 10.42 -6.66
CA VAL A 90 18.54 11.67 -6.15
C VAL A 90 19.44 12.68 -6.85
N LEU A 91 18.99 13.13 -8.02
CA LEU A 91 19.38 14.44 -8.47
C LEU A 91 18.90 15.29 -7.30
N GLU A 92 19.83 15.70 -6.45
CA GLU A 92 19.78 17.03 -5.89
C GLU A 92 19.44 17.88 -7.09
N ILE A 93 18.13 18.14 -7.26
CA ILE A 93 17.75 19.31 -7.99
C ILE A 93 18.38 20.35 -7.09
N ASN A 94 19.56 20.83 -7.49
CA ASN A 94 20.04 22.13 -7.13
C ASN A 94 18.95 23.06 -7.68
N ILE A 95 17.82 23.09 -6.98
CA ILE A 95 16.91 24.20 -6.98
C ILE A 95 17.82 25.19 -6.31
N GLU A 96 18.60 25.92 -7.13
CA GLU A 96 19.13 27.21 -6.75
C GLU A 96 17.99 27.86 -5.96
N ASP A 97 18.17 27.88 -4.64
CA ASP A 97 17.03 27.93 -3.71
C ASP A 97 16.19 29.11 -4.14
N TRP A 98 14.95 28.87 -4.59
CA TRP A 98 14.19 29.86 -5.37
C TRP A 98 13.94 31.16 -4.58
N CYS A 99 14.20 31.12 -3.27
CA CYS A 99 14.20 32.25 -2.35
C CYS A 99 15.44 33.14 -2.48
N GLN A 100 16.57 32.64 -2.97
CA GLN A 100 17.85 33.35 -3.05
C GLN A 100 17.78 34.65 -3.85
N PRO A 101 17.12 34.72 -5.01
CA PRO A 101 16.97 35.99 -5.73
C PRO A 101 16.20 37.03 -4.90
N PHE A 102 15.28 36.60 -4.03
CA PHE A 102 14.56 37.49 -3.11
C PHE A 102 15.41 37.89 -1.91
N ILE A 103 16.21 36.96 -1.36
CA ILE A 103 17.16 37.23 -0.28
C ILE A 103 18.21 38.23 -0.74
N ASP A 104 18.77 38.04 -1.93
CA ASP A 104 19.76 38.93 -2.53
C ASP A 104 19.21 40.32 -2.82
N TYR A 105 17.95 40.41 -3.27
CA TYR A 105 17.28 41.69 -3.43
C TYR A 105 17.07 42.39 -2.07
N MET A 106 16.61 41.67 -1.06
CA MET A 106 16.38 42.24 0.28
C MET A 106 17.67 42.67 0.99
N GLN A 107 18.78 41.93 0.80
CA GLN A 107 20.05 42.19 1.48
C GLN A 107 20.95 43.15 0.71
N HIS A 108 20.95 43.09 -0.63
CA HIS A 108 21.93 43.76 -1.49
C HIS A 108 21.28 44.71 -2.51
N GLY A 109 19.96 44.74 -2.62
CA GLY A 109 19.23 45.57 -3.59
C GLY A 109 19.42 45.12 -5.06
N LYS A 110 20.00 43.94 -5.27
CA LYS A 110 20.32 43.41 -6.61
C LYS A 110 19.13 42.69 -7.20
N LEU A 111 18.71 43.07 -8.40
CA LEU A 111 17.77 42.26 -9.18
C LEU A 111 18.48 41.14 -9.95
N PRO A 112 17.82 40.00 -10.18
CA PRO A 112 18.43 38.81 -10.80
C PRO A 112 18.88 39.04 -12.24
N ASP A 113 18.25 40.00 -12.92
CA ASP A 113 18.41 40.29 -14.35
C ASP A 113 19.17 41.62 -14.60
N GLU A 114 19.90 42.15 -13.61
CA GLU A 114 20.64 43.41 -13.73
C GLU A 114 21.73 43.34 -14.81
N GLY A 115 21.45 43.95 -15.98
CA GLY A 115 22.38 44.06 -17.10
C GLY A 115 22.05 43.19 -18.32
N LEU A 116 21.00 42.37 -18.26
CA LEU A 116 20.52 41.57 -19.39
C LEU A 116 19.47 42.33 -20.20
N THR A 117 19.53 42.19 -21.53
CA THR A 117 18.46 42.71 -22.40
C THR A 117 17.19 41.87 -22.22
N HIS A 118 16.03 42.44 -22.55
CA HIS A 118 14.76 41.73 -22.50
C HIS A 118 14.76 40.44 -23.34
N GLU A 119 15.48 40.43 -24.47
CA GLU A 119 15.60 39.27 -25.35
C GLU A 119 16.45 38.15 -24.74
N ASP A 120 17.57 38.49 -24.09
CA ASP A 120 18.42 37.52 -23.40
C ASP A 120 17.70 36.88 -22.22
N ASN A 121 16.95 37.67 -21.45
CA ASN A 121 16.12 37.16 -20.35
C ASN A 121 15.02 36.23 -20.84
N ALA A 122 14.35 36.56 -21.95
CA ALA A 122 13.33 35.72 -22.54
C ALA A 122 13.91 34.37 -23.02
N ARG A 123 15.11 34.39 -23.60
CA ARG A 123 15.82 33.17 -24.04
C ARG A 123 16.20 32.28 -22.85
N LEU A 124 16.78 32.84 -21.79
CA LEU A 124 17.18 32.08 -20.60
C LEU A 124 15.97 31.44 -19.90
N ARG A 125 14.85 32.16 -19.76
CA ARG A 125 13.61 31.61 -19.19
C ARG A 125 13.02 30.49 -20.04
N LEU A 126 13.12 30.59 -21.37
CA LEU A 126 12.65 29.54 -22.26
C LEU A 126 13.47 28.25 -22.09
N GLU A 127 14.80 28.38 -22.03
CA GLU A 127 15.70 27.25 -21.81
C GLU A 127 15.47 26.58 -20.44
N GLU A 128 15.22 27.38 -19.40
CA GLU A 128 14.86 26.87 -18.07
C GLU A 128 13.53 26.09 -18.08
N LEU A 129 12.52 26.61 -18.80
CA LEU A 129 11.23 25.93 -18.96
C LEU A 129 11.37 24.61 -19.73
N GLU A 130 12.14 24.58 -20.82
CA GLU A 130 12.42 23.36 -21.58
C GLU A 130 13.15 22.30 -20.73
N ALA A 131 14.09 22.73 -19.88
CA ALA A 131 14.78 21.85 -18.94
C ALA A 131 13.84 21.26 -17.88
N LEU A 132 12.86 22.04 -17.40
CA LEU A 132 11.83 21.56 -16.47
C LEU A 132 10.89 20.54 -17.12
N ASP A 133 10.45 20.79 -18.35
CA ASP A 133 9.54 19.89 -19.05
C ASP A 133 10.18 18.54 -19.36
N LYS A 134 11.47 18.53 -19.72
CA LYS A 134 12.23 17.29 -19.85
C LYS A 134 12.27 16.49 -18.55
N LYS A 135 12.56 17.14 -17.41
CA LYS A 135 12.57 16.49 -16.09
C LYS A 135 11.19 15.95 -15.70
N ARG A 136 10.11 16.69 -15.98
CA ARG A 136 8.72 16.25 -15.75
C ARG A 136 8.40 15.00 -16.55
N LEU A 137 8.76 14.98 -17.84
CA LEU A 137 8.54 13.82 -18.70
C LEU A 137 9.30 12.58 -18.19
N GLU A 138 10.57 12.74 -17.82
CA GLU A 138 11.36 11.65 -17.25
C GLU A 138 10.76 11.12 -15.93
N ALA A 139 10.31 12.02 -15.05
CA ALA A 139 9.64 11.65 -13.81
C ALA A 139 8.33 10.87 -14.07
N GLN A 140 7.54 11.30 -15.06
CA GLN A 140 6.32 10.60 -15.46
C GLN A 140 6.62 9.19 -15.99
N GLN A 141 7.59 9.05 -16.89
CA GLN A 141 7.97 7.75 -17.45
C GLN A 141 8.47 6.79 -16.36
N ARG A 142 9.24 7.28 -15.38
CA ARG A 142 9.70 6.49 -14.23
C ARG A 142 8.52 6.02 -13.37
N LEU A 143 7.55 6.90 -13.11
CA LEU A 143 6.34 6.56 -12.35
C LEU A 143 5.51 5.50 -13.07
N GLU A 144 5.28 5.64 -14.37
CA GLU A 144 4.57 4.66 -15.19
C GLU A 144 5.28 3.30 -15.18
N CYS A 145 6.60 3.30 -15.36
CA CYS A 145 7.42 2.09 -15.26
C CYS A 145 7.30 1.43 -13.88
N TYR A 146 7.33 2.21 -12.81
CA TYR A 146 7.17 1.71 -11.44
C TYR A 146 5.78 1.10 -11.23
N GLN A 147 4.70 1.78 -11.63
CA GLN A 147 3.34 1.27 -11.54
C GLN A 147 3.15 -0.02 -12.36
N ALA A 148 3.74 -0.10 -13.55
CA ALA A 148 3.74 -1.30 -14.38
C ALA A 148 4.48 -2.47 -13.71
N ARG A 149 5.60 -2.21 -13.04
CA ARG A 149 6.33 -3.23 -12.26
C ARG A 149 5.51 -3.72 -11.06
N MET A 150 4.92 -2.79 -10.31
CA MET A 150 4.08 -3.09 -9.16
C MET A 150 2.85 -3.93 -9.55
N SER A 151 2.15 -3.56 -10.63
CA SER A 151 1.00 -4.32 -11.12
C SER A 151 1.38 -5.73 -11.57
N LYS A 152 2.49 -5.91 -12.29
CA LYS A 152 3.01 -7.23 -12.67
C LYS A 152 3.35 -8.11 -11.46
N SER A 153 4.00 -7.54 -10.44
CA SER A 153 4.32 -8.25 -9.20
C SER A 153 3.05 -8.71 -8.45
N PHE A 154 2.04 -7.84 -8.37
CA PHE A 154 0.75 -8.17 -7.76
C PHE A 154 0.02 -9.28 -8.53
N ILE A 155 -0.13 -9.14 -9.85
CA ILE A 155 -0.79 -10.13 -10.71
C ILE A 155 -0.09 -11.49 -10.63
N LYS A 156 1.26 -11.52 -10.61
CA LYS A 156 2.04 -12.76 -10.44
C LYS A 156 1.70 -13.52 -9.15
N LYS A 157 1.39 -12.80 -8.06
CA LYS A 157 1.00 -13.39 -6.77
C LYS A 157 -0.46 -13.83 -6.72
N VAL A 158 -1.31 -13.38 -7.63
CA VAL A 158 -2.72 -13.78 -7.73
C VAL A 158 -2.85 -15.03 -8.60
N ARG A 159 -2.94 -16.21 -7.97
CA ARG A 159 -3.29 -17.44 -8.70
C ARG A 159 -4.78 -17.38 -9.07
N LEU A 160 -5.07 -17.24 -10.37
CA LEU A 160 -6.42 -17.38 -10.89
C LEU A 160 -6.90 -18.82 -10.61
N ARG A 161 -7.86 -18.98 -9.69
CA ARG A 161 -8.48 -20.28 -9.44
C ARG A 161 -9.71 -20.39 -10.32
N SER A 162 -9.62 -21.23 -11.35
CA SER A 162 -10.78 -21.65 -12.13
C SER A 162 -11.13 -23.09 -11.79
N PHE A 163 -12.43 -23.37 -11.75
CA PHE A 163 -12.96 -24.72 -11.55
C PHE A 163 -13.74 -25.11 -12.80
N GLN A 164 -13.70 -26.39 -13.15
CA GLN A 164 -14.46 -26.93 -14.25
C GLN A 164 -15.67 -27.69 -13.72
N LYS A 165 -16.71 -27.84 -14.56
CA LYS A 165 -17.85 -28.70 -14.26
C LYS A 165 -17.35 -30.11 -13.91
N GLY A 166 -17.83 -30.67 -12.81
CA GLY A 166 -17.41 -31.97 -12.28
C GLY A 166 -16.30 -31.93 -11.22
N HIS A 167 -15.60 -30.80 -11.02
CA HIS A 167 -14.62 -30.70 -9.93
C HIS A 167 -15.28 -30.77 -8.56
N LEU A 168 -14.69 -31.54 -7.65
CA LEU A 168 -15.03 -31.51 -6.22
C LEU A 168 -14.40 -30.28 -5.54
N VAL A 169 -15.22 -29.55 -4.80
CA VAL A 169 -14.81 -28.32 -4.11
C VAL A 169 -15.41 -28.25 -2.70
N LEU A 170 -14.67 -27.61 -1.79
CA LEU A 170 -15.16 -27.18 -0.49
C LEU A 170 -15.53 -25.70 -0.54
N THR A 171 -16.63 -25.32 0.11
CA THR A 171 -17.05 -23.94 0.29
C THR A 171 -16.64 -23.42 1.67
N VAL A 172 -16.37 -22.13 1.80
CA VAL A 172 -16.21 -21.49 3.11
C VAL A 172 -17.60 -21.28 3.72
N ARG A 173 -17.83 -21.79 4.94
CA ARG A 173 -19.09 -21.61 5.66
C ARG A 173 -19.34 -20.13 5.90
N ARG A 174 -20.51 -19.65 5.47
CA ARG A 174 -21.03 -18.32 5.82
C ARG A 174 -22.31 -18.45 6.65
N PRO A 175 -22.59 -17.50 7.55
CA PRO A 175 -23.82 -17.49 8.35
C PRO A 175 -25.10 -17.48 7.49
N ILE A 176 -25.03 -16.95 6.26
CA ILE A 176 -26.18 -16.74 5.38
C ILE A 176 -26.48 -17.96 4.49
N ASN A 177 -25.47 -18.75 4.15
CA ASN A 177 -25.60 -19.89 3.21
C ASN A 177 -25.61 -21.25 3.92
N THR A 178 -25.79 -21.28 5.23
CA THR A 178 -25.78 -22.53 5.99
C THR A 178 -27.11 -23.25 5.78
N THR A 179 -27.12 -24.28 4.95
CA THR A 179 -28.30 -25.13 4.71
C THR A 179 -28.67 -25.98 5.93
N HIS A 180 -27.75 -26.12 6.89
CA HIS A 180 -27.95 -26.88 8.14
C HIS A 180 -27.63 -26.04 9.38
N LYS A 181 -28.55 -26.05 10.37
CA LYS A 181 -28.39 -25.42 11.69
C LYS A 181 -27.39 -26.22 12.52
N ILE A 182 -26.08 -26.01 12.31
CA ILE A 182 -25.05 -26.66 13.13
C ILE A 182 -24.22 -25.55 13.78
N SER A 183 -24.49 -25.32 15.06
CA SER A 183 -23.87 -24.30 15.90
C SER A 183 -23.05 -24.99 16.99
N GLY A 184 -21.73 -24.79 17.00
CA GLY A 184 -20.82 -25.40 17.96
C GLY A 184 -19.37 -25.00 17.72
N LYS A 185 -18.58 -24.82 18.79
CA LYS A 185 -17.20 -24.32 18.77
C LYS A 185 -16.17 -25.23 18.04
N PHE A 186 -16.58 -26.43 17.61
CA PHE A 186 -15.71 -27.45 16.99
C PHE A 186 -16.06 -27.78 15.54
N ILE A 187 -16.81 -26.92 14.86
CA ILE A 187 -17.25 -27.19 13.50
C ILE A 187 -16.21 -26.68 12.50
N SER A 188 -15.88 -27.51 11.50
CA SER A 188 -15.02 -27.10 10.39
C SER A 188 -15.55 -25.82 9.74
N LYS A 189 -14.65 -24.86 9.49
CA LYS A 189 -14.97 -23.62 8.77
C LYS A 189 -15.30 -23.86 7.29
N ARG A 190 -15.14 -25.09 6.81
CA ARG A 190 -15.39 -25.51 5.43
C ARG A 190 -16.55 -26.47 5.37
N ASP A 191 -17.28 -26.40 4.28
CA ASP A 191 -18.47 -27.20 4.02
C ASP A 191 -18.36 -27.93 2.69
N GLY A 192 -19.03 -29.07 2.57
CA GLY A 192 -18.95 -29.97 1.42
C GLY A 192 -18.32 -31.32 1.77
N PRO A 193 -18.02 -32.17 0.78
CA PRO A 193 -17.73 -31.85 -0.61
C PRO A 193 -18.94 -31.52 -1.51
N TYR A 194 -18.72 -30.63 -2.48
CA TYR A 194 -19.69 -30.31 -3.53
C TYR A 194 -19.09 -30.50 -4.91
N VAL A 195 -19.93 -30.80 -5.90
CA VAL A 195 -19.54 -30.89 -7.31
C VAL A 195 -19.94 -29.61 -8.04
N VAL A 196 -19.02 -29.05 -8.85
CA VAL A 196 -19.33 -27.91 -9.72
C VAL A 196 -20.27 -28.36 -10.84
N GLN A 197 -21.47 -27.78 -10.90
CA GLN A 197 -22.48 -28.09 -11.91
C GLN A 197 -22.42 -27.14 -13.11
N GLU A 198 -22.27 -25.84 -12.86
CA GLU A 198 -22.20 -24.80 -13.89
C GLU A 198 -21.10 -23.79 -13.53
N VAL A 199 -20.42 -23.28 -14.56
CA VAL A 199 -19.40 -22.24 -14.47
C VAL A 199 -19.93 -21.01 -15.19
N TYR A 200 -20.13 -19.91 -14.48
CA TYR A 200 -20.55 -18.64 -15.08
C TYR A 200 -19.33 -17.83 -15.55
N SER A 201 -19.49 -17.06 -16.63
CA SER A 201 -18.46 -16.14 -17.14
C SER A 201 -18.08 -15.05 -16.12
N SER A 202 -18.95 -14.79 -15.14
CA SER A 202 -18.72 -13.84 -14.04
C SER A 202 -17.79 -14.36 -12.93
N GLY A 203 -17.31 -15.61 -13.01
CA GLY A 203 -16.48 -16.23 -11.97
C GLY A 203 -17.27 -16.77 -10.76
N ALA A 204 -18.59 -16.89 -10.92
CA ALA A 204 -19.46 -17.62 -10.00
C ALA A 204 -19.66 -19.06 -10.46
N TYR A 205 -19.92 -19.95 -9.51
CA TYR A 205 -20.08 -21.38 -9.72
C TYR A 205 -21.35 -21.87 -9.05
N LYS A 206 -22.12 -22.70 -9.75
CA LYS A 206 -23.26 -23.40 -9.18
C LYS A 206 -22.82 -24.77 -8.70
N LEU A 207 -23.17 -25.11 -7.47
CA LEU A 207 -22.69 -26.34 -6.83
C LEU A 207 -23.86 -27.27 -6.51
N VAL A 208 -23.57 -28.57 -6.48
CA VAL A 208 -24.51 -29.62 -6.11
C VAL A 208 -23.85 -30.54 -5.10
N ALA A 209 -24.54 -30.83 -3.99
CA ALA A 209 -24.13 -31.84 -3.02
C ALA A 209 -24.48 -33.26 -3.50
N GLU A 210 -23.91 -34.28 -2.88
CA GLU A 210 -24.19 -35.69 -3.22
C GLU A 210 -25.67 -36.07 -3.06
N ASP A 211 -26.38 -35.41 -2.13
CA ASP A 211 -27.82 -35.58 -1.91
C ASP A 211 -28.70 -34.83 -2.94
N GLY A 212 -28.09 -34.16 -3.91
CA GLY A 212 -28.77 -33.38 -4.95
C GLY A 212 -29.13 -31.96 -4.52
N LEU A 213 -28.76 -31.52 -3.31
CA LEU A 213 -29.03 -30.16 -2.84
C LEU A 213 -28.23 -29.15 -3.67
N ARG A 214 -28.95 -28.24 -4.33
CA ARG A 214 -28.35 -27.18 -5.15
C ARG A 214 -27.97 -25.99 -4.27
N VAL A 215 -26.69 -25.67 -4.26
CA VAL A 215 -26.19 -24.45 -3.62
C VAL A 215 -26.07 -23.37 -4.69
N GLY A 216 -26.63 -22.20 -4.41
CA GLY A 216 -26.70 -21.07 -5.34
C GLY A 216 -25.33 -20.59 -5.85
N PRO A 217 -25.29 -19.61 -6.76
CA PRO A 217 -24.06 -19.15 -7.37
C PRO A 217 -23.05 -18.63 -6.31
N ILE A 218 -21.90 -19.29 -6.19
CA ILE A 218 -20.82 -18.93 -5.26
C ILE A 218 -19.61 -18.43 -6.05
N ASN A 219 -19.05 -17.29 -5.63
CA ASN A 219 -17.80 -16.78 -6.21
C ASN A 219 -16.62 -17.72 -5.92
N GLY A 220 -15.79 -17.98 -6.93
CA GLY A 220 -14.64 -18.90 -6.86
C GLY A 220 -13.63 -18.59 -5.75
N LYS A 221 -13.54 -17.33 -5.27
CA LYS A 221 -12.68 -16.97 -4.14
C LYS A 221 -13.02 -17.68 -2.83
N PHE A 222 -14.22 -18.23 -2.73
CA PHE A 222 -14.70 -18.99 -1.57
C PHE A 222 -14.70 -20.50 -1.78
N LEU A 223 -14.17 -20.96 -2.90
CA LEU A 223 -14.04 -22.37 -3.25
C LEU A 223 -12.59 -22.80 -3.16
N LYS A 224 -12.37 -24.08 -2.81
CA LYS A 224 -11.07 -24.73 -2.91
C LYS A 224 -11.26 -26.16 -3.38
N CYS A 225 -10.41 -26.61 -4.29
CA CYS A 225 -10.41 -27.99 -4.76
C CYS A 225 -10.35 -28.96 -3.59
N TYR A 226 -11.11 -30.04 -3.70
CA TYR A 226 -11.08 -31.17 -2.82
C TYR A 226 -10.64 -32.40 -3.63
N TYR A 227 -9.65 -33.09 -3.10
CA TYR A 227 -9.15 -34.35 -3.65
C TYR A 227 -9.44 -35.39 -2.57
N PRO A 228 -10.32 -36.37 -2.83
CA PRO A 228 -10.68 -37.43 -1.90
C PRO A 228 -9.49 -38.35 -1.57
#